data_AF-A0A348PHH3-F1
#
_entry.id   AF-A0A348PHH3-F1
#
_cell.length_a   1.000
_cell.length_b   1.000
_cell.length_c   1.000
_cell.angle_alpha   90.00
_cell.angle_beta   90.00
_cell.angle_gamma   90.00
#
_symmetry.space_group_name_H-M   'P 1'
#
loop_
_entity.id
_entity.type
_entity.pdbx_description
1 polymer ?
#
loop_
_entity_poly.entity_id
_entity_poly.type
_entity_poly.pdbx_seq_one_letter_code
_entity_poly.pdbx_strand_id
1 'polypeptide(L)'
;MKIRTLIGTLATAGIALGLGQMTATAVPGDGGTSDTQAGPDVIVGAIPDVTKYGGATVNGASIMAYAFGSTSCNIGTQQLDWYSGTSNHPIIPQNAYRIKNGRIEQIGLSWMKHGFCALQQTLCGSCAPAGSGCPSLLGIGCSDPYTSSLNGSQTDLGPRFEANASTGYFPATGSTTWPSIPSGQGTIARRVQINANDLNPAQNAGAVYVAECQYVHPQDAANNNDNNNASYRLFTVGALSGGAYTITLTGSTSQQKAAIYAWATVSPTVNYAVADAADGRYIVASNVTTNTDGSYHYEYAIFNYNSDSAGRSFSMPIPSGVTVSNMTFKDIAYHSGEPYNSTDWTMTMAGGMMKWECTETFAQNANANALRWSTLYNFSFDSNGVPGNGNAVIGLFKTGGSLGVATQVPVNPCKFADLDCNGIVDGADLGILLAHWGLCPDSTPGCLADLDLNGVVNGADLGSLLAGWGTAGNSDLDGNGTTDGADLGSLLAAWGVCP
;
A
#
# COMPACT_ATOMS: atom_id res chain seq x y z
N MET A 1 -37.78 41.27 44.63
CA MET A 1 -36.98 40.29 45.41
C MET A 1 -37.26 38.91 44.84
N LYS A 2 -36.23 38.23 44.31
CA LYS A 2 -36.17 36.87 43.74
C LYS A 2 -36.98 36.59 42.46
N ILE A 3 -36.39 36.98 41.32
CA ILE A 3 -36.58 36.30 40.03
C ILE A 3 -35.66 35.06 40.04
N ARG A 4 -36.23 33.87 39.82
CA ARG A 4 -35.48 32.65 39.50
C ARG A 4 -35.65 32.38 38.01
N THR A 5 -34.60 32.63 37.25
CA THR A 5 -34.53 32.31 35.82
C THR A 5 -34.08 30.86 35.67
N LEU A 6 -34.97 29.98 35.19
CA LEU A 6 -34.60 28.65 34.72
C LEU A 6 -34.09 28.80 33.28
N ILE A 7 -32.79 28.61 33.07
CA ILE A 7 -32.21 28.49 31.73
C ILE A 7 -32.29 27.00 31.36
N GLY A 8 -33.30 26.64 30.58
CA GLY A 8 -33.39 25.34 29.93
C GLY A 8 -32.55 25.37 28.66
N THR A 9 -31.48 24.59 28.61
CA THR A 9 -30.70 24.29 27.41
C THR A 9 -31.54 23.41 26.49
N LEU A 10 -31.96 23.98 25.36
CA LEU A 10 -32.67 23.28 24.29
C LEU A 10 -31.65 22.44 23.51
N ALA A 11 -31.54 21.15 23.84
CA ALA A 11 -30.85 20.19 23.01
C ALA A 11 -31.70 19.93 21.76
N THR A 12 -31.32 20.53 20.62
CA THR A 12 -31.84 20.16 19.32
C THR A 12 -31.30 18.78 18.95
N ALA A 13 -32.01 17.73 19.39
CA ALA A 13 -31.88 16.40 18.83
C ALA A 13 -32.42 16.47 17.39
N GLY A 14 -31.51 16.46 16.41
CA GLY A 14 -31.86 16.33 15.01
C GLY A 14 -32.52 14.98 14.78
N ILE A 15 -33.82 14.99 14.51
CA ILE A 15 -34.59 13.84 14.06
C ILE A 15 -34.02 13.43 12.69
N ALA A 16 -33.27 12.32 12.65
CA ALA A 16 -32.94 11.63 11.42
C ALA A 16 -34.22 10.96 10.88
N LEU A 17 -35.02 11.73 10.14
CA LEU A 17 -36.10 11.20 9.31
C LEU A 17 -35.47 10.44 8.15
N GLY A 18 -35.66 9.11 8.16
CA GLY A 18 -35.20 8.23 7.10
C GLY A 18 -35.85 8.56 5.77
N LEU A 19 -35.02 8.90 4.78
CA LEU A 19 -35.27 8.70 3.36
C LEU A 19 -33.92 8.36 2.72
N GLY A 20 -33.80 7.13 2.25
CA GLY A 20 -32.61 6.59 1.60
C GLY A 20 -32.02 5.44 2.41
N GLN A 21 -32.47 4.21 2.14
CA GLN A 21 -31.54 3.09 2.25
C GLN A 21 -30.33 3.47 1.39
N MET A 22 -29.20 3.77 2.03
CA MET A 22 -27.91 3.88 1.37
C MET A 22 -27.55 2.47 0.90
N THR A 23 -28.17 1.99 -0.18
CA THR A 23 -27.81 0.72 -0.80
C THR A 23 -26.46 0.90 -1.46
N ALA A 24 -25.39 0.67 -0.71
CA ALA A 24 -24.08 0.41 -1.28
C ALA A 24 -24.04 -1.09 -1.60
N THR A 25 -23.99 -1.43 -2.89
CA THR A 25 -23.52 -2.77 -3.28
C THR A 25 -22.07 -2.87 -2.85
N ALA A 26 -21.76 -3.87 -2.04
CA ALA A 26 -20.43 -4.15 -1.54
C ALA A 26 -20.01 -5.53 -2.05
N VAL A 27 -18.78 -5.65 -2.53
CA VAL A 27 -18.25 -6.89 -3.08
C VAL A 27 -17.24 -7.47 -2.08
N PRO A 28 -17.37 -8.74 -1.67
CA PRO A 28 -16.37 -9.40 -0.83
C PRO A 28 -14.99 -9.35 -1.51
N GLY A 29 -13.95 -8.95 -0.77
CA GLY A 29 -12.56 -9.00 -1.24
C GLY A 29 -11.83 -10.26 -0.77
N ASP A 30 -10.95 -10.81 -1.62
CA ASP A 30 -10.01 -11.93 -1.34
C ASP A 30 -8.95 -11.67 -0.23
N GLY A 31 -9.22 -10.84 0.78
CA GLY A 31 -8.24 -10.39 1.77
C GLY A 31 -7.87 -11.38 2.89
N GLY A 32 -8.32 -12.64 2.83
CA GLY A 32 -8.10 -13.65 3.87
C GLY A 32 -9.18 -14.72 3.83
N THR A 33 -8.92 -15.92 4.36
CA THR A 33 -9.87 -17.04 4.28
C THR A 33 -11.20 -16.67 4.94
N SER A 34 -12.29 -17.01 4.26
CA SER A 34 -13.70 -16.93 4.70
C SER A 34 -14.01 -17.89 5.87
N ASP A 35 -13.05 -18.14 6.75
CA ASP A 35 -13.31 -18.86 7.99
C ASP A 35 -13.94 -17.87 8.96
N THR A 36 -15.12 -18.18 9.48
CA THR A 36 -15.75 -17.41 10.56
C THR A 36 -14.74 -17.20 11.69
N GLN A 37 -14.24 -15.98 11.82
CA GLN A 37 -13.24 -15.66 12.82
C GLN A 37 -13.88 -15.64 14.21
N ALA A 38 -13.23 -16.30 15.17
CA ALA A 38 -13.69 -16.34 16.54
C ALA A 38 -13.59 -14.94 17.17
N GLY A 39 -14.60 -14.56 17.96
CA GLY A 39 -14.65 -13.24 18.59
C GLY A 39 -15.25 -12.16 17.69
N PRO A 40 -15.17 -10.89 18.12
CA PRO A 40 -15.60 -9.76 17.30
C PRO A 40 -14.66 -9.52 16.11
N ASP A 41 -15.22 -9.10 14.97
CA ASP A 41 -14.46 -8.75 13.74
C ASP A 41 -15.13 -7.54 13.08
N VAL A 42 -14.43 -6.41 13.00
CA VAL A 42 -14.97 -5.17 12.42
C VAL A 42 -14.34 -4.83 11.08
N ILE A 43 -15.18 -4.73 10.05
CA ILE A 43 -14.75 -4.29 8.72
C ILE A 43 -15.42 -3.00 8.28
N VAL A 44 -14.85 -2.33 7.28
CA VAL A 44 -15.57 -1.30 6.53
C VAL A 44 -16.50 -1.97 5.52
N GLY A 45 -17.79 -2.02 5.84
CA GLY A 45 -18.82 -2.54 4.95
C GLY A 45 -19.11 -1.66 3.74
N ALA A 46 -19.10 -0.34 3.91
CA ALA A 46 -19.33 0.60 2.81
C ALA A 46 -18.69 1.97 3.07
N ILE A 47 -18.40 2.67 1.98
CA ILE A 47 -18.05 4.10 1.95
C ILE A 47 -19.18 4.81 1.19
N PRO A 48 -20.28 5.21 1.84
CA PRO A 48 -21.53 5.56 1.14
C PRO A 48 -21.55 6.98 0.56
N ASP A 49 -20.93 7.95 1.21
CA ASP A 49 -21.02 9.37 0.87
C ASP A 49 -19.69 10.12 1.08
N VAL A 50 -19.64 11.37 0.62
CA VAL A 50 -18.49 12.26 0.77
C VAL A 50 -18.97 13.69 1.03
N THR A 51 -18.35 14.37 1.99
CA THR A 51 -18.57 15.79 2.27
C THR A 51 -17.34 16.59 1.90
N LYS A 52 -17.56 17.65 1.13
CA LYS A 52 -16.56 18.68 0.81
C LYS A 52 -16.72 19.85 1.77
N TYR A 53 -15.63 20.26 2.43
CA TYR A 53 -15.64 21.37 3.40
C TYR A 53 -15.05 22.68 2.85
N GLY A 54 -14.38 22.63 1.70
CA GLY A 54 -13.68 23.76 1.08
C GLY A 54 -12.17 23.60 1.18
N GLY A 55 -11.44 24.70 1.15
CA GLY A 55 -9.98 24.68 1.19
C GLY A 55 -9.38 25.87 1.92
N ALA A 56 -8.08 25.79 2.21
CA ALA A 56 -7.29 26.86 2.79
C ALA A 56 -5.87 26.82 2.22
N THR A 57 -5.16 27.95 2.28
CA THR A 57 -3.75 28.01 1.89
C THR A 57 -2.87 27.74 3.11
N VAL A 58 -2.04 26.70 3.03
CA VAL A 58 -1.08 26.34 4.08
C VAL A 58 0.31 26.33 3.45
N ASN A 59 1.23 27.14 4.00
CA ASN A 59 2.61 27.24 3.51
C ASN A 59 2.73 27.46 1.98
N GLY A 60 1.81 28.26 1.41
CA GLY A 60 1.78 28.55 -0.03
C GLY A 60 1.08 27.50 -0.90
N ALA A 61 0.69 26.35 -0.34
CA ALA A 61 -0.06 25.31 -1.05
C ALA A 61 -1.57 25.44 -0.79
N SER A 62 -2.40 25.24 -1.83
CA SER A 62 -3.85 25.15 -1.68
C SER A 62 -4.22 23.74 -1.22
N ILE A 63 -4.76 23.63 -0.01
CA ILE A 63 -5.17 22.37 0.60
C ILE A 63 -6.69 22.32 0.68
N MET A 64 -7.27 21.21 0.23
CA MET A 64 -8.70 20.94 0.18
C MET A 64 -9.08 19.92 1.25
N ALA A 65 -10.27 20.06 1.83
CA ALA A 65 -10.73 19.20 2.90
C ALA A 65 -12.00 18.42 2.55
N TYR A 66 -11.92 17.12 2.86
CA TYR A 66 -12.99 16.16 2.64
C TYR A 66 -13.18 15.27 3.86
N ALA A 67 -14.31 14.58 3.90
CA ALA A 67 -14.51 13.42 4.75
C ALA A 67 -15.37 12.41 3.99
N PHE A 68 -15.12 11.13 4.19
CA PHE A 68 -15.88 10.04 3.61
C PHE A 68 -16.83 9.45 4.66
N GLY A 69 -18.03 9.05 4.27
CA GLY A 69 -18.87 8.22 5.14
C GLY A 69 -18.24 6.85 5.30
N SER A 70 -18.52 6.20 6.41
CA SER A 70 -18.08 4.83 6.66
C SER A 70 -19.21 4.06 7.33
N THR A 71 -19.50 2.86 6.83
CA THR A 71 -20.41 1.93 7.49
C THR A 71 -19.60 0.73 7.94
N SER A 72 -19.57 0.46 9.24
CA SER A 72 -18.92 -0.73 9.79
C SER A 72 -19.81 -1.95 9.66
N CYS A 73 -19.20 -3.13 9.70
CA CYS A 73 -19.86 -4.41 9.88
C CYS A 73 -19.18 -5.16 11.01
N ASN A 74 -19.94 -5.78 11.90
CA ASN A 74 -19.39 -6.84 12.75
C ASN A 74 -19.63 -8.19 12.06
N ILE A 75 -18.63 -8.72 11.36
CA ILE A 75 -18.74 -10.03 10.67
C ILE A 75 -18.26 -11.20 11.53
N GLY A 76 -17.89 -10.91 12.79
CA GLY A 76 -17.41 -11.89 13.74
C GLY A 76 -18.51 -12.74 14.36
N THR A 77 -18.15 -13.48 15.41
CA THR A 77 -19.03 -14.41 16.12
C THR A 77 -19.48 -13.90 17.50
N GLN A 78 -19.06 -12.70 17.89
CA GLN A 78 -19.41 -12.05 19.16
C GLN A 78 -19.75 -10.58 18.97
N GLN A 79 -20.49 -9.99 19.91
CA GLN A 79 -20.79 -8.55 19.89
C GLN A 79 -19.51 -7.73 20.11
N LEU A 80 -19.40 -6.58 19.45
CA LEU A 80 -18.27 -5.66 19.58
C LEU A 80 -18.64 -4.46 20.45
N ASP A 81 -17.74 -4.04 21.32
CA ASP A 81 -17.90 -2.86 22.16
C ASP A 81 -17.92 -1.55 21.35
N TRP A 82 -18.70 -0.58 21.83
CA TRP A 82 -18.85 0.75 21.22
C TRP A 82 -19.07 1.84 22.30
N TYR A 83 -18.34 1.74 23.41
CA TYR A 83 -18.46 2.64 24.55
C TYR A 83 -17.74 3.97 24.31
N SER A 84 -18.53 5.02 24.05
CA SER A 84 -18.03 6.40 23.94
C SER A 84 -17.22 6.83 25.17
N GLY A 85 -16.19 7.65 24.96
CA GLY A 85 -15.35 8.19 26.03
C GLY A 85 -14.45 7.15 26.71
N THR A 86 -14.33 5.96 26.14
CA THR A 86 -13.41 4.90 26.59
C THR A 86 -12.48 4.50 25.44
N SER A 87 -11.50 3.64 25.68
CA SER A 87 -10.72 3.01 24.59
C SER A 87 -11.50 1.91 23.85
N ASN A 88 -12.70 1.55 24.30
CA ASN A 88 -13.48 0.41 23.79
C ASN A 88 -14.53 0.89 22.79
N HIS A 89 -14.07 1.54 21.72
CA HIS A 89 -14.82 1.88 20.52
C HIS A 89 -13.83 2.03 19.36
N PRO A 90 -14.27 2.02 18.10
CA PRO A 90 -13.31 2.06 17.00
C PRO A 90 -12.83 3.47 16.71
N ILE A 91 -11.58 3.57 16.29
CA ILE A 91 -11.01 4.77 15.66
C ILE A 91 -10.94 4.55 14.16
N ILE A 92 -11.28 5.60 13.39
CA ILE A 92 -11.52 5.49 11.95
C ILE A 92 -10.68 6.52 11.21
N PRO A 93 -9.43 6.20 10.82
CA PRO A 93 -8.68 7.02 9.88
C PRO A 93 -9.28 6.93 8.46
N GLN A 94 -9.02 7.96 7.67
CA GLN A 94 -9.40 8.02 6.27
C GLN A 94 -8.22 8.47 5.42
N ASN A 95 -8.11 7.88 4.23
CA ASN A 95 -7.04 8.18 3.29
C ASN A 95 -7.61 8.38 1.88
N ALA A 96 -6.86 9.10 1.04
CA ALA A 96 -7.15 9.24 -0.38
C ALA A 96 -5.89 8.97 -1.20
N TYR A 97 -6.07 8.32 -2.34
CA TYR A 97 -4.98 7.90 -3.21
C TYR A 97 -5.24 8.30 -4.66
N ARG A 98 -4.15 8.45 -5.42
CA ARG A 98 -4.16 8.63 -6.87
C ARG A 98 -3.33 7.52 -7.52
N ILE A 99 -3.90 6.84 -8.50
CA ILE A 99 -3.19 5.94 -9.40
C ILE A 99 -3.00 6.67 -10.72
N LYS A 100 -1.75 6.89 -11.14
CA LYS A 100 -1.40 7.57 -12.39
C LYS A 100 -0.02 7.14 -12.85
N ASN A 101 0.16 6.98 -14.17
CA ASN A 101 1.45 6.62 -14.79
C ASN A 101 2.07 5.36 -14.15
N GLY A 102 1.25 4.34 -13.91
CA GLY A 102 1.73 3.09 -13.35
C GLY A 102 2.12 3.14 -11.86
N ARG A 103 1.85 4.23 -11.13
CA ARG A 103 2.13 4.39 -9.69
C ARG A 103 0.85 4.66 -8.90
N ILE A 104 0.73 4.11 -7.68
CA ILE A 104 -0.23 4.56 -6.66
C ILE A 104 0.45 5.48 -5.65
N GLU A 105 -0.17 6.59 -5.29
CA GLU A 105 0.35 7.54 -4.29
C GLU A 105 -0.73 7.89 -3.28
N GLN A 106 -0.38 7.94 -1.99
CA GLN A 106 -1.23 8.56 -0.99
C GLN A 106 -1.18 10.08 -1.19
N ILE A 107 -2.35 10.69 -1.39
CA ILE A 107 -2.49 12.13 -1.62
C ILE A 107 -3.29 12.82 -0.52
N GLY A 108 -3.90 12.03 0.38
CA GLY A 108 -4.67 12.55 1.49
C GLY A 108 -4.69 11.64 2.69
N LEU A 109 -4.77 12.29 3.84
CA LEU A 109 -4.79 11.69 5.17
C LEU A 109 -5.70 12.55 6.05
N SER A 110 -6.43 11.92 6.97
CA SER A 110 -7.16 12.59 8.06
C SER A 110 -6.64 12.17 9.42
N TRP A 111 -6.99 12.93 10.46
CA TRP A 111 -7.06 12.40 11.83
C TRP A 111 -8.17 11.33 11.93
N MET A 112 -8.27 10.66 13.08
CA MET A 112 -9.16 9.51 13.26
C MET A 112 -10.48 9.93 13.87
N LYS A 113 -11.60 9.49 13.28
CA LYS A 113 -12.90 9.64 13.90
C LYS A 113 -13.06 8.66 15.05
N HIS A 114 -13.54 9.12 16.20
CA HIS A 114 -13.91 8.26 17.32
C HIS A 114 -15.37 7.78 17.20
N GLY A 115 -15.59 6.48 17.44
CA GLY A 115 -16.92 5.90 17.62
C GLY A 115 -17.59 6.39 18.91
N PHE A 116 -18.93 6.41 18.92
CA PHE A 116 -19.70 6.83 20.10
C PHE A 116 -20.87 5.91 20.43
N CYS A 117 -21.51 5.33 19.42
CA CYS A 117 -22.45 4.23 19.56
C CYS A 117 -22.60 3.49 18.22
N ALA A 118 -23.22 2.33 18.26
CA ALA A 118 -23.44 1.50 17.09
C ALA A 118 -24.93 1.34 16.79
N LEU A 119 -25.40 1.87 15.66
CA LEU A 119 -26.69 1.47 15.10
C LEU A 119 -26.65 -0.02 14.70
N GLN A 120 -27.83 -0.63 14.51
CA GLN A 120 -27.98 -2.07 14.25
C GLN A 120 -28.64 -2.31 12.88
N GLN A 121 -28.03 -1.80 11.81
CA GLN A 121 -28.54 -1.97 10.45
C GLN A 121 -28.11 -3.32 9.85
N THR A 122 -28.57 -3.61 8.63
CA THR A 122 -28.44 -4.93 7.98
C THR A 122 -27.61 -4.90 6.70
N LEU A 123 -26.65 -3.97 6.56
CA LEU A 123 -25.82 -3.89 5.35
C LEU A 123 -25.03 -5.19 5.12
N CYS A 124 -24.58 -5.83 6.20
CA CYS A 124 -23.56 -6.88 6.18
C CYS A 124 -24.14 -8.30 6.20
N GLY A 125 -25.48 -8.41 6.19
CA GLY A 125 -26.19 -9.69 6.23
C GLY A 125 -27.24 -9.72 7.34
N SER A 126 -27.45 -10.91 7.91
CA SER A 126 -28.39 -11.11 9.02
C SER A 126 -27.84 -10.50 10.30
N CYS A 127 -28.51 -9.46 10.80
CA CYS A 127 -28.15 -8.78 12.05
C CYS A 127 -28.83 -9.45 13.25
N ALA A 128 -28.01 -9.84 14.23
CA ALA A 128 -28.43 -10.20 15.59
C ALA A 128 -28.15 -8.99 16.51
N PRO A 129 -29.13 -8.06 16.65
CA PRO A 129 -28.90 -6.76 17.26
C PRO A 129 -28.57 -6.87 18.74
N ALA A 130 -27.62 -6.05 19.21
CA ALA A 130 -27.30 -5.91 20.63
C ALA A 130 -28.28 -4.99 21.40
N GLY A 131 -29.21 -4.34 20.69
CA GLY A 131 -30.19 -3.42 21.24
C GLY A 131 -30.92 -2.65 20.13
N SER A 132 -31.59 -1.57 20.48
CA SER A 132 -32.27 -0.67 19.52
C SER A 132 -31.76 0.76 19.65
N GLY A 133 -31.80 1.51 18.55
CA GLY A 133 -31.33 2.90 18.53
C GLY A 133 -29.80 2.96 18.47
N CYS A 134 -29.19 3.55 19.50
CA CYS A 134 -27.76 3.86 19.59
C CYS A 134 -27.12 3.12 20.79
N PRO A 135 -27.12 1.77 20.81
CA PRO A 135 -26.47 0.99 21.85
C PRO A 135 -24.94 1.13 21.81
N SER A 136 -24.28 0.86 22.94
CA SER A 136 -22.81 0.84 23.05
C SER A 136 -22.20 -0.51 22.64
N LEU A 137 -22.88 -1.26 21.78
CA LEU A 137 -22.48 -2.58 21.29
C LEU A 137 -22.91 -2.72 19.84
N LEU A 138 -22.05 -3.20 18.94
CA LEU A 138 -22.42 -3.62 17.59
C LEU A 138 -22.73 -5.12 17.58
N GLY A 139 -23.99 -5.45 17.27
CA GLY A 139 -24.48 -6.83 17.19
C GLY A 139 -23.80 -7.65 16.09
N ILE A 140 -23.90 -8.97 16.21
CA ILE A 140 -23.30 -9.91 15.24
C ILE A 140 -24.01 -9.77 13.89
N GLY A 141 -23.26 -9.62 12.80
CA GLY A 141 -23.79 -9.39 11.45
C GLY A 141 -24.45 -8.03 11.25
N CYS A 142 -24.44 -7.15 12.27
CA CYS A 142 -25.04 -5.82 12.21
C CYS A 142 -24.06 -4.80 11.64
N SER A 143 -24.62 -3.67 11.18
CA SER A 143 -23.85 -2.57 10.61
C SER A 143 -24.17 -1.22 11.25
N ASP A 144 -23.13 -0.42 11.50
CA ASP A 144 -23.25 0.95 12.02
C ASP A 144 -22.74 1.97 10.99
N PRO A 145 -23.61 2.86 10.45
CA PRO A 145 -23.21 3.91 9.53
C PRO A 145 -22.89 5.24 10.22
N TYR A 146 -21.72 5.78 9.89
CA TYR A 146 -21.38 7.18 10.06
C TYR A 146 -21.35 7.91 8.73
N THR A 147 -22.11 9.01 8.64
CA THR A 147 -22.08 9.89 7.47
C THR A 147 -20.75 10.61 7.37
N SER A 148 -20.38 11.04 6.17
CA SER A 148 -19.20 11.88 5.93
C SER A 148 -19.18 13.14 6.81
N SER A 149 -20.35 13.72 7.11
CA SER A 149 -20.46 14.87 8.01
C SER A 149 -20.06 14.56 9.46
N LEU A 150 -20.44 13.38 9.97
CA LEU A 150 -20.04 12.93 11.30
C LEU A 150 -18.54 12.60 11.34
N ASN A 151 -18.03 11.96 10.29
CA ASN A 151 -16.63 11.62 10.15
C ASN A 151 -15.74 12.86 9.95
N GLY A 152 -16.25 13.94 9.38
CA GLY A 152 -15.53 15.20 9.21
C GLY A 152 -15.70 16.20 10.36
N SER A 153 -16.30 15.79 11.48
CA SER A 153 -16.48 16.66 12.65
C SER A 153 -15.17 16.86 13.40
N GLN A 154 -14.61 18.07 13.32
CA GLN A 154 -13.30 18.38 13.91
C GLN A 154 -13.23 18.18 15.42
N THR A 155 -14.35 18.31 16.14
CA THR A 155 -14.40 18.08 17.59
C THR A 155 -14.33 16.59 17.94
N ASP A 156 -14.42 15.69 16.96
CA ASP A 156 -14.43 14.25 17.19
C ASP A 156 -13.41 13.50 16.31
N LEU A 157 -12.45 14.25 15.78
CA LEU A 157 -11.30 13.76 15.05
C LEU A 157 -10.07 13.87 15.93
N GLY A 158 -9.53 12.73 16.39
CA GLY A 158 -8.36 12.61 17.25
C GLY A 158 -7.08 12.24 16.48
N PRO A 159 -5.90 12.65 16.96
CA PRO A 159 -4.66 12.51 16.19
C PRO A 159 -4.17 11.06 16.11
N ARG A 160 -3.57 10.63 14.99
CA ARG A 160 -3.15 9.23 14.80
C ARG A 160 -2.03 8.81 15.73
N PHE A 161 -1.21 9.75 16.20
CA PHE A 161 -0.05 9.45 17.02
C PHE A 161 -0.37 8.91 18.42
N GLU A 162 -1.60 9.08 18.90
CA GLU A 162 -2.02 8.57 20.21
C GLU A 162 -2.44 7.09 20.16
N ALA A 163 -2.66 6.53 18.97
CA ALA A 163 -3.12 5.18 18.77
C ALA A 163 -1.98 4.20 18.50
N ASN A 164 -2.07 3.02 19.09
CA ASN A 164 -1.31 1.84 18.70
C ASN A 164 -2.23 0.95 17.83
N ALA A 165 -1.99 0.95 16.53
CA ALA A 165 -2.85 0.25 15.58
C ALA A 165 -2.81 -1.27 15.71
N SER A 166 -1.69 -1.84 16.17
CA SER A 166 -1.52 -3.28 16.38
C SER A 166 -2.38 -3.83 17.51
N THR A 167 -2.63 -3.03 18.53
CA THR A 167 -3.46 -3.42 19.69
C THR A 167 -4.84 -2.80 19.64
N GLY A 168 -5.08 -1.88 18.70
CA GLY A 168 -6.23 -1.00 18.65
C GLY A 168 -6.36 -0.01 19.82
N TYR A 169 -5.40 0.03 20.74
CA TYR A 169 -5.46 0.85 21.94
C TYR A 169 -5.21 2.34 21.64
N PHE A 170 -5.97 3.20 22.31
CA PHE A 170 -5.75 4.63 22.38
C PHE A 170 -6.21 5.16 23.76
N PRO A 171 -5.68 6.30 24.23
CA PRO A 171 -6.08 6.89 25.50
C PRO A 171 -7.58 7.24 25.55
N ALA A 172 -8.24 6.88 26.66
CA ALA A 172 -9.65 7.21 26.93
C ALA A 172 -9.90 8.70 27.23
N THR A 173 -8.93 9.59 26.97
CA THR A 173 -8.97 11.00 27.41
C THR A 173 -10.04 11.85 26.73
N GLY A 174 -10.72 11.33 25.70
CA GLY A 174 -11.73 12.06 24.95
C GLY A 174 -11.16 13.32 24.30
N SER A 175 -12.00 13.99 23.51
CA SER A 175 -11.75 15.19 22.70
C SER A 175 -11.11 16.43 23.41
N THR A 176 -10.76 16.35 24.71
CA THR A 176 -10.49 17.55 25.52
C THR A 176 -9.03 18.02 25.56
N THR A 177 -8.07 17.22 25.07
CA THR A 177 -6.63 17.56 25.11
C THR A 177 -5.93 17.49 23.75
N TRP A 178 -6.67 17.53 22.65
CA TRP A 178 -6.05 17.54 21.32
C TRP A 178 -5.41 18.91 21.00
N PRO A 179 -4.31 18.93 20.21
CA PRO A 179 -3.71 20.16 19.73
C PRO A 179 -4.75 21.13 19.16
N SER A 180 -4.63 22.41 19.50
CA SER A 180 -5.52 23.44 18.97
C SER A 180 -5.44 23.48 17.44
N ILE A 181 -6.56 23.82 16.80
CA ILE A 181 -6.58 23.98 15.34
C ILE A 181 -5.56 25.06 14.96
N PRO A 182 -4.59 24.76 14.08
CA PRO A 182 -3.62 25.77 13.64
C PRO A 182 -4.31 26.98 13.00
N SER A 183 -3.73 28.16 13.21
CA SER A 183 -4.28 29.40 12.65
C SER A 183 -4.45 29.31 11.13
N GLY A 184 -5.57 29.82 10.61
CA GLY A 184 -5.91 29.77 9.18
C GLY A 184 -6.40 28.40 8.67
N GLN A 185 -6.42 27.36 9.50
CA GLN A 185 -6.82 25.99 9.10
C GLN A 185 -8.21 25.57 9.61
N GLY A 186 -9.05 26.52 10.05
CA GLY A 186 -10.40 26.22 10.58
C GLY A 186 -11.25 25.33 9.66
N THR A 187 -11.16 25.53 8.34
CA THR A 187 -11.90 24.74 7.34
C THR A 187 -11.33 23.34 7.13
N ILE A 188 -10.02 23.16 7.28
CA ILE A 188 -9.33 21.95 6.79
C ILE A 188 -8.73 21.06 7.87
N ALA A 189 -8.48 21.59 9.07
CA ALA A 189 -7.76 20.86 10.10
C ALA A 189 -8.45 19.54 10.45
N ARG A 190 -7.65 18.50 10.73
CA ARG A 190 -8.07 17.16 11.15
C ARG A 190 -8.83 16.32 10.09
N ARG A 191 -9.46 16.94 9.10
CA ARG A 191 -10.16 16.29 7.98
C ARG A 191 -9.18 15.67 6.97
N VAL A 192 -9.68 14.94 5.98
CA VAL A 192 -8.84 14.46 4.86
C VAL A 192 -8.32 15.67 4.09
N GLN A 193 -7.03 15.98 4.25
CA GLN A 193 -6.37 17.07 3.54
C GLN A 193 -5.75 16.56 2.25
N ILE A 194 -6.09 17.18 1.12
CA ILE A 194 -5.53 16.85 -0.20
C ILE A 194 -5.01 18.13 -0.86
N ASN A 195 -3.80 18.09 -1.42
CA ASN A 195 -3.28 19.22 -2.18
C ASN A 195 -4.11 19.40 -3.48
N ALA A 196 -4.47 20.65 -3.79
CA ALA A 196 -5.24 20.99 -4.98
C ALA A 196 -4.62 20.46 -6.28
N ASN A 197 -3.29 20.45 -6.38
CA ASN A 197 -2.59 19.97 -7.56
C ASN A 197 -2.74 18.46 -7.76
N ASP A 198 -2.99 17.68 -6.69
CA ASP A 198 -3.17 16.24 -6.82
C ASP A 198 -4.53 15.86 -7.40
N LEU A 199 -5.52 16.75 -7.25
CA LEU A 199 -6.87 16.59 -7.79
C LEU A 199 -7.07 17.35 -9.10
N ASN A 200 -6.17 18.27 -9.48
CA ASN A 200 -6.35 19.12 -10.65
C ASN A 200 -6.50 18.28 -11.93
N PRO A 201 -7.68 18.26 -12.59
CA PRO A 201 -7.90 17.39 -13.75
C PRO A 201 -6.98 17.71 -14.93
N ALA A 202 -6.53 18.97 -15.07
CA ALA A 202 -5.60 19.36 -16.13
C ALA A 202 -4.17 18.81 -15.90
N GLN A 203 -3.78 18.58 -14.65
CA GLN A 203 -2.48 17.99 -14.29
C GLN A 203 -2.55 16.46 -14.16
N ASN A 204 -3.74 15.89 -14.00
CA ASN A 204 -3.95 14.48 -13.66
C ASN A 204 -4.88 13.78 -14.64
N ALA A 205 -4.75 14.09 -15.94
CA ALA A 205 -5.44 13.37 -16.99
C ALA A 205 -5.16 11.86 -16.89
N GLY A 206 -6.21 11.04 -16.96
CA GLY A 206 -6.12 9.58 -16.86
C GLY A 206 -5.91 9.02 -15.45
N ALA A 207 -5.89 9.87 -14.40
CA ALA A 207 -5.75 9.39 -13.04
C ALA A 207 -7.01 8.68 -12.53
N VAL A 208 -6.82 7.58 -11.81
CA VAL A 208 -7.86 6.89 -11.04
C VAL A 208 -7.70 7.27 -9.57
N TYR A 209 -8.79 7.64 -8.90
CA TYR A 209 -8.74 8.06 -7.51
C TYR A 209 -9.47 7.08 -6.60
N VAL A 210 -8.93 6.89 -5.40
CA VAL A 210 -9.38 5.87 -4.44
C VAL A 210 -9.54 6.50 -3.07
N ALA A 211 -10.70 6.32 -2.45
CA ALA A 211 -10.97 6.65 -1.06
C ALA A 211 -10.85 5.39 -0.20
N GLU A 212 -10.27 5.52 0.99
CA GLU A 212 -10.13 4.43 1.95
C GLU A 212 -10.64 4.87 3.31
N CYS A 213 -11.28 3.93 4.01
CA CYS A 213 -11.52 4.00 5.44
C CYS A 213 -10.97 2.72 6.08
N GLN A 214 -10.67 2.79 7.37
CA GLN A 214 -10.26 1.64 8.17
C GLN A 214 -10.93 1.74 9.54
N TYR A 215 -11.39 0.63 10.11
CA TYR A 215 -11.82 0.58 11.52
C TYR A 215 -10.72 -0.10 12.33
N VAL A 216 -10.17 0.59 13.33
CA VAL A 216 -9.21 0.00 14.26
C VAL A 216 -9.89 -0.13 15.63
N HIS A 217 -9.89 -1.35 16.20
CA HIS A 217 -10.59 -1.62 17.46
C HIS A 217 -9.80 -2.59 18.35
N PRO A 218 -9.73 -2.39 19.68
CA PRO A 218 -8.96 -3.27 20.57
C PRO A 218 -9.42 -4.73 20.57
N GLN A 219 -10.73 -4.98 20.59
CA GLN A 219 -11.26 -6.34 20.55
C GLN A 219 -11.04 -7.04 19.20
N ASP A 220 -10.98 -6.29 18.11
CA ASP A 220 -10.70 -6.82 16.76
C ASP A 220 -9.24 -7.31 16.70
N ALA A 221 -8.32 -6.45 17.12
CA ALA A 221 -6.90 -6.75 17.25
C ALA A 221 -6.61 -7.89 18.24
N ALA A 222 -7.26 -7.90 19.41
CA ALA A 222 -7.06 -8.95 20.42
C ALA A 222 -7.49 -10.34 19.94
N ASN A 223 -8.34 -10.43 18.90
CA ASN A 223 -8.75 -11.68 18.28
C ASN A 223 -7.97 -11.99 16.99
N ASN A 224 -7.02 -11.15 16.58
CA ASN A 224 -6.27 -11.23 15.32
C ASN A 224 -7.15 -11.10 14.06
N ASN A 225 -8.26 -10.38 14.19
CA ASN A 225 -9.21 -10.15 13.11
C ASN A 225 -8.93 -8.83 12.39
N ASP A 226 -7.92 -8.08 12.82
CA ASP A 226 -7.62 -6.71 12.41
C ASP A 226 -6.90 -6.55 11.06
N ASN A 227 -6.79 -7.62 10.27
CA ASN A 227 -6.09 -7.61 8.98
C ASN A 227 -7.02 -7.49 7.75
N ASN A 228 -8.34 -7.34 7.98
CA ASN A 228 -9.37 -7.16 6.96
C ASN A 228 -10.20 -5.87 7.17
N ASN A 229 -9.83 -5.04 8.14
CA ASN A 229 -10.63 -3.91 8.63
C ASN A 229 -10.56 -2.62 7.80
N ALA A 230 -9.89 -2.63 6.64
CA ALA A 230 -9.82 -1.54 5.68
C ALA A 230 -10.62 -1.87 4.42
N SER A 231 -11.20 -0.86 3.79
CA SER A 231 -11.87 -1.01 2.48
C SER A 231 -11.72 0.23 1.64
N TYR A 232 -11.81 0.07 0.33
CA TYR A 232 -11.69 1.18 -0.60
C TYR A 232 -12.91 1.34 -1.51
N ARG A 233 -13.08 2.56 -2.04
CA ARG A 233 -14.05 2.88 -3.08
C ARG A 233 -13.47 3.92 -4.03
N LEU A 234 -13.79 3.80 -5.33
CA LEU A 234 -13.31 4.76 -6.32
C LEU A 234 -14.04 6.10 -6.22
N PHE A 235 -13.42 7.15 -6.72
CA PHE A 235 -14.09 8.44 -6.91
C PHE A 235 -13.59 9.19 -8.15
N THR A 236 -14.40 10.14 -8.60
CA THR A 236 -14.07 11.06 -9.69
C THR A 236 -13.95 12.48 -9.18
N VAL A 237 -13.11 13.28 -9.85
CA VAL A 237 -12.91 14.70 -9.55
C VAL A 237 -13.63 15.55 -10.61
N GLY A 238 -14.57 16.38 -10.16
CA GLY A 238 -15.34 17.31 -10.98
C GLY A 238 -14.86 18.76 -10.85
N ALA A 239 -15.77 19.71 -11.04
CA ALA A 239 -15.44 21.13 -11.06
C ALA A 239 -14.96 21.67 -9.69
N LEU A 240 -14.04 22.64 -9.75
CA LEU A 240 -13.61 23.45 -8.61
C LEU A 240 -14.73 24.41 -8.22
N SER A 241 -15.26 24.28 -7.00
CA SER A 241 -16.30 25.19 -6.50
C SER A 241 -16.26 25.27 -4.97
N GLY A 242 -16.47 26.47 -4.41
CA GLY A 242 -16.44 26.65 -2.95
C GLY A 242 -15.07 26.32 -2.31
N GLY A 243 -13.97 26.57 -3.03
CA GLY A 243 -12.61 26.38 -2.51
C GLY A 243 -12.06 24.95 -2.57
N ALA A 244 -12.80 23.97 -3.10
CA ALA A 244 -12.33 22.60 -3.30
C ALA A 244 -12.98 21.94 -4.53
N TYR A 245 -12.30 20.96 -5.12
CA TYR A 245 -12.87 20.18 -6.23
C TYR A 245 -14.06 19.35 -5.74
N THR A 246 -15.05 19.16 -6.60
CA THR A 246 -16.19 18.29 -6.27
C THR A 246 -15.77 16.84 -6.44
N ILE A 247 -15.87 16.04 -5.38
CA ILE A 247 -15.60 14.59 -5.43
C ILE A 247 -16.93 13.84 -5.50
N THR A 248 -17.00 12.80 -6.32
CA THR A 248 -18.16 11.92 -6.42
C THR A 248 -17.69 10.47 -6.36
N LEU A 249 -18.18 9.71 -5.37
CA LEU A 249 -17.88 8.29 -5.23
C LEU A 249 -18.49 7.50 -6.39
N THR A 250 -17.75 6.53 -6.91
CA THR A 250 -18.14 5.70 -8.05
C THR A 250 -17.93 4.22 -7.73
N GLY A 251 -18.67 3.35 -8.43
CA GLY A 251 -18.62 1.90 -8.20
C GLY A 251 -19.10 1.47 -6.81
N SER A 252 -18.92 0.18 -6.50
CA SER A 252 -19.13 -0.43 -5.19
C SER A 252 -17.94 -0.21 -4.26
N THR A 253 -18.15 -0.35 -2.94
CA THR A 253 -17.04 -0.53 -2.01
C THR A 253 -16.46 -1.94 -2.18
N SER A 254 -15.14 -2.02 -2.33
CA SER A 254 -14.38 -3.26 -2.25
C SER A 254 -14.08 -3.56 -0.78
N GLN A 255 -14.89 -4.43 -0.18
CA GLN A 255 -14.77 -4.75 1.25
C GLN A 255 -13.47 -5.50 1.53
N GLN A 256 -12.94 -5.32 2.74
CA GLN A 256 -11.78 -6.06 3.27
C GLN A 256 -10.48 -5.90 2.45
N LYS A 257 -10.39 -4.85 1.63
CA LYS A 257 -9.22 -4.54 0.81
C LYS A 257 -8.78 -3.10 1.06
N ALA A 258 -7.55 -2.91 1.55
CA ALA A 258 -6.91 -1.60 1.54
C ALA A 258 -6.77 -1.05 0.10
N ALA A 259 -6.69 0.26 -0.05
CA ALA A 259 -6.62 0.95 -1.33
C ALA A 259 -5.39 0.60 -2.17
N ILE A 260 -4.31 0.09 -1.56
CA ILE A 260 -3.15 -0.42 -2.29
C ILE A 260 -3.50 -1.54 -3.27
N TYR A 261 -4.51 -2.36 -2.96
CA TYR A 261 -5.02 -3.41 -3.85
C TYR A 261 -5.78 -2.87 -5.07
N ALA A 262 -6.24 -1.62 -5.03
CA ALA A 262 -6.84 -0.99 -6.20
C ALA A 262 -5.81 -0.77 -7.32
N TRP A 263 -4.51 -0.72 -7.01
CA TRP A 263 -3.46 -0.48 -8.00
C TRP A 263 -3.43 -1.55 -9.10
N ALA A 264 -3.52 -2.84 -8.77
CA ALA A 264 -3.54 -3.93 -9.75
C ALA A 264 -4.83 -4.00 -10.56
N THR A 265 -5.93 -3.42 -10.06
CA THR A 265 -7.16 -3.29 -10.86
C THR A 265 -7.02 -2.29 -12.01
N VAL A 266 -6.04 -1.38 -11.91
CA VAL A 266 -5.70 -0.38 -12.93
C VAL A 266 -4.45 -0.75 -13.72
N SER A 267 -3.46 -1.37 -13.07
CA SER A 267 -2.18 -1.78 -13.64
C SER A 267 -1.95 -3.28 -13.40
N PRO A 268 -2.34 -4.16 -14.35
CA PRO A 268 -2.30 -5.61 -14.14
C PRO A 268 -0.90 -6.22 -13.89
N THR A 269 0.16 -5.46 -14.16
CA THR A 269 1.57 -5.84 -13.92
C THR A 269 2.00 -5.68 -12.45
N VAL A 270 1.14 -5.11 -11.60
CA VAL A 270 1.43 -4.89 -10.18
C VAL A 270 1.44 -6.23 -9.44
N ASN A 271 2.52 -6.48 -8.72
CA ASN A 271 2.68 -7.62 -7.81
C ASN A 271 2.57 -7.15 -6.36
N TYR A 272 2.04 -8.01 -5.48
CA TYR A 272 1.93 -7.73 -4.06
C TYR A 272 2.57 -8.84 -3.22
N ALA A 273 3.12 -8.43 -2.09
CA ALA A 273 3.47 -9.32 -1.00
C ALA A 273 3.06 -8.73 0.33
N VAL A 274 2.63 -9.61 1.22
CA VAL A 274 2.36 -9.28 2.62
C VAL A 274 3.60 -9.62 3.43
N ALA A 275 3.95 -8.74 4.36
CA ALA A 275 5.04 -8.98 5.30
C ALA A 275 4.50 -8.72 6.71
N ASP A 276 4.42 -9.77 7.52
CA ASP A 276 3.92 -9.73 8.89
C ASP A 276 5.07 -9.58 9.89
N ALA A 277 5.05 -8.48 10.64
CA ALA A 277 5.88 -8.26 11.82
C ALA A 277 5.18 -8.82 13.07
N ALA A 278 5.91 -8.86 14.19
CA ALA A 278 5.34 -9.31 15.47
C ALA A 278 4.19 -8.41 15.97
N ASP A 279 4.15 -7.16 15.53
CA ASP A 279 3.20 -6.14 15.95
C ASP A 279 2.44 -5.52 14.78
N GLY A 280 2.14 -6.28 13.73
CA GLY A 280 1.30 -5.85 12.62
C GLY A 280 1.85 -6.19 11.24
N ARG A 281 1.26 -5.62 10.21
CA ARG A 281 1.36 -6.03 8.81
C ARG A 281 1.79 -4.87 7.91
N TYR A 282 2.60 -5.21 6.92
CA TYR A 282 2.92 -4.37 5.78
C TYR A 282 2.40 -5.02 4.49
N ILE A 283 1.97 -4.19 3.55
CA ILE A 283 1.66 -4.60 2.18
C ILE A 283 2.65 -3.90 1.26
N VAL A 284 3.45 -4.68 0.55
CA VAL A 284 4.44 -4.21 -0.42
C VAL A 284 3.93 -4.51 -1.81
N ALA A 285 3.78 -3.46 -2.60
CA ALA A 285 3.39 -3.53 -3.99
C ALA A 285 4.55 -3.10 -4.88
N SER A 286 4.73 -3.76 -6.03
CA SER A 286 5.74 -3.39 -7.03
C SER A 286 5.15 -3.39 -8.42
N ASN A 287 5.61 -2.46 -9.26
CA ASN A 287 5.31 -2.42 -10.69
C ASN A 287 6.60 -2.12 -11.44
N VAL A 288 6.89 -2.91 -12.48
CA VAL A 288 8.08 -2.72 -13.32
C VAL A 288 7.64 -2.40 -14.74
N THR A 289 8.17 -1.32 -15.31
CA THR A 289 7.87 -0.89 -16.68
C THR A 289 9.15 -0.64 -17.47
N THR A 290 9.14 -0.90 -18.76
CA THR A 290 10.28 -0.64 -19.64
C THR A 290 10.35 0.84 -20.03
N ASN A 291 11.52 1.44 -19.90
CA ASN A 291 11.83 2.80 -20.34
C ASN A 291 12.12 2.83 -21.85
N THR A 292 12.10 4.02 -22.45
CA THR A 292 12.33 4.18 -23.90
C THR A 292 13.74 3.80 -24.35
N ASP A 293 14.71 3.78 -23.42
CA ASP A 293 16.10 3.41 -23.66
C ASP A 293 16.39 1.91 -23.43
N GLY A 294 15.36 1.11 -23.13
CA GLY A 294 15.47 -0.31 -22.84
C GLY A 294 15.85 -0.65 -21.39
N SER A 295 16.07 0.35 -20.53
CA SER A 295 16.17 0.14 -19.07
C SER A 295 14.80 -0.13 -18.45
N TYR A 296 14.78 -0.48 -17.17
CA TYR A 296 13.56 -0.78 -16.42
C TYR A 296 13.35 0.24 -15.30
N HIS A 297 12.14 0.78 -15.24
CA HIS A 297 11.66 1.58 -14.13
C HIS A 297 11.01 0.65 -13.10
N TYR A 298 11.53 0.68 -11.87
CA TYR A 298 10.97 -0.04 -10.74
C TYR A 298 10.22 0.93 -9.84
N GLU A 299 8.93 0.67 -9.62
CA GLU A 299 8.06 1.42 -8.72
C GLU A 299 7.62 0.53 -7.56
N TYR A 300 7.78 1.00 -6.33
CA TYR A 300 7.29 0.33 -5.13
C TYR A 300 6.40 1.24 -4.33
N ALA A 301 5.35 0.66 -3.76
CA ALA A 301 4.53 1.28 -2.73
C ALA A 301 4.47 0.37 -1.51
N ILE A 302 4.78 0.90 -0.34
CA ILE A 302 4.73 0.15 0.92
C ILE A 302 3.68 0.80 1.82
N PHE A 303 2.62 0.06 2.10
CA PHE A 303 1.59 0.45 3.05
C PHE A 303 1.82 -0.24 4.38
N ASN A 304 2.00 0.54 5.44
CA ASN A 304 1.95 0.00 6.79
C ASN A 304 0.49 -0.09 7.23
N TYR A 305 -0.04 -1.30 7.31
CA TYR A 305 -1.46 -1.54 7.55
C TYR A 305 -1.84 -1.26 9.01
N ASN A 306 -1.08 -1.82 9.96
CA ASN A 306 -1.34 -1.72 11.41
C ASN A 306 -0.08 -1.88 12.29
N SER A 307 1.15 -1.92 11.73
CA SER A 307 2.35 -2.08 12.55
C SER A 307 2.66 -0.84 13.39
N ASP A 308 2.70 -1.04 14.72
CA ASP A 308 3.07 0.02 15.67
C ASP A 308 4.57 0.35 15.61
N SER A 309 5.41 -0.65 15.33
CA SER A 309 6.86 -0.50 15.18
C SER A 309 7.28 0.47 14.09
N ALA A 310 6.42 0.69 13.08
CA ALA A 310 6.65 1.56 11.93
C ALA A 310 7.89 1.15 11.09
N GLY A 311 7.93 1.59 9.82
CA GLY A 311 9.07 1.34 8.94
C GLY A 311 10.10 2.48 8.99
N ARG A 312 11.40 2.16 8.98
CA ARG A 312 12.51 3.14 8.92
C ARG A 312 13.41 3.01 7.70
N SER A 313 13.37 1.89 7.00
CA SER A 313 14.16 1.69 5.80
C SER A 313 13.50 0.69 4.86
N PHE A 314 13.79 0.84 3.58
CA PHE A 314 13.51 -0.13 2.54
C PHE A 314 14.78 -0.37 1.75
N SER A 315 15.17 -1.62 1.57
CA SER A 315 16.43 -1.97 0.89
C SER A 315 16.34 -3.26 0.12
N MET A 316 17.14 -3.38 -0.93
CA MET A 316 17.24 -4.60 -1.73
C MET A 316 18.67 -4.76 -2.28
N PRO A 317 19.10 -6.00 -2.54
CA PRO A 317 20.39 -6.26 -3.17
C PRO A 317 20.41 -5.76 -4.61
N ILE A 318 21.56 -5.26 -5.03
CA ILE A 318 21.86 -4.88 -6.42
C ILE A 318 23.02 -5.76 -6.89
N PRO A 319 22.79 -6.65 -7.86
CA PRO A 319 23.83 -7.52 -8.40
C PRO A 319 25.00 -6.75 -9.01
N SER A 320 26.17 -7.38 -9.08
CA SER A 320 27.30 -6.83 -9.82
C SER A 320 26.93 -6.63 -11.29
N GLY A 321 27.34 -5.51 -11.89
CA GLY A 321 26.99 -5.16 -13.28
C GLY A 321 25.64 -4.46 -13.45
N VAL A 322 24.78 -4.46 -12.42
CA VAL A 322 23.54 -3.70 -12.40
C VAL A 322 23.82 -2.26 -11.95
N THR A 323 23.35 -1.31 -12.76
CA THR A 323 23.38 0.13 -12.47
C THR A 323 22.01 0.59 -12.00
N VAL A 324 22.01 1.60 -11.13
CA VAL A 324 20.82 2.24 -10.58
C VAL A 324 20.94 3.74 -10.80
N SER A 325 19.87 4.38 -11.24
CA SER A 325 19.75 5.82 -11.42
C SER A 325 18.36 6.31 -11.01
N ASN A 326 18.16 7.63 -11.00
CA ASN A 326 16.86 8.27 -10.79
C ASN A 326 16.09 7.76 -9.56
N MET A 327 16.81 7.50 -8.46
CA MET A 327 16.18 7.11 -7.20
C MET A 327 15.24 8.23 -6.71
N THR A 328 14.01 7.87 -6.38
CA THR A 328 13.02 8.80 -5.81
C THR A 328 12.41 8.23 -4.54
N PHE A 329 11.90 9.13 -3.72
CA PHE A 329 11.16 8.85 -2.51
C PHE A 329 9.97 9.81 -2.45
N LYS A 330 8.82 9.31 -1.97
CA LYS A 330 7.68 10.16 -1.64
C LYS A 330 6.95 9.60 -0.43
N ASP A 331 6.61 10.49 0.48
CA ASP A 331 5.79 10.24 1.65
C ASP A 331 4.49 11.06 1.62
N ILE A 332 3.74 10.99 2.72
CA ILE A 332 2.56 11.83 2.96
C ILE A 332 2.89 12.86 4.05
N ALA A 333 2.47 14.11 3.84
CA ALA A 333 2.65 15.17 4.83
C ALA A 333 1.65 15.03 5.99
N TYR A 334 2.17 14.88 7.21
CA TYR A 334 1.38 14.97 8.43
C TYR A 334 0.95 16.41 8.70
N HIS A 335 -0.22 16.60 9.32
CA HIS A 335 -0.83 17.92 9.45
C HIS A 335 -1.59 18.12 10.77
N SER A 336 -2.10 19.33 10.94
CA SER A 336 -2.97 19.71 12.07
C SER A 336 -2.36 19.53 13.46
N GLY A 337 -1.03 19.48 13.56
CA GLY A 337 -0.32 19.36 14.83
C GLY A 337 0.11 17.94 15.18
N GLU A 338 0.09 17.00 14.23
CA GLU A 338 0.82 15.75 14.41
C GLU A 338 2.32 16.02 14.58
N PRO A 339 3.00 15.32 15.50
CA PRO A 339 4.37 15.65 15.90
C PRO A 339 5.42 15.13 14.92
N TYR A 340 5.03 14.34 13.93
CA TYR A 340 5.95 13.66 13.03
C TYR A 340 6.63 14.63 12.06
N ASN A 341 7.94 14.45 11.92
CA ASN A 341 8.76 15.18 10.96
C ASN A 341 8.44 14.73 9.53
N SER A 342 8.66 15.61 8.57
CA SER A 342 8.51 15.35 7.12
C SER A 342 9.86 15.39 6.39
N THR A 343 10.95 15.04 7.07
CA THR A 343 12.28 14.96 6.44
C THR A 343 12.34 13.71 5.57
N ASP A 344 12.59 13.89 4.28
CA ASP A 344 12.68 12.78 3.32
C ASP A 344 13.77 11.77 3.68
N TRP A 345 13.55 10.52 3.28
CA TRP A 345 14.52 9.44 3.49
C TRP A 345 15.77 9.63 2.62
N THR A 346 16.91 9.31 3.20
CA THR A 346 18.19 9.31 2.50
C THR A 346 18.30 8.08 1.60
N MET A 347 18.85 8.29 0.41
CA MET A 347 19.06 7.25 -0.59
C MET A 347 20.53 6.92 -0.68
N THR A 348 20.88 5.65 -0.50
CA THR A 348 22.27 5.19 -0.49
C THR A 348 22.45 3.92 -1.33
N MET A 349 23.61 3.84 -1.96
CA MET A 349 24.08 2.68 -2.72
C MET A 349 25.45 2.30 -2.15
N ALA A 350 25.51 1.25 -1.33
CA ALA A 350 26.75 0.84 -0.68
C ALA A 350 26.75 -0.68 -0.42
N GLY A 351 27.92 -1.33 -0.60
CA GLY A 351 28.08 -2.75 -0.28
C GLY A 351 27.15 -3.69 -1.07
N GLY A 352 26.79 -3.34 -2.31
CA GLY A 352 25.85 -4.12 -3.13
C GLY A 352 24.39 -4.02 -2.68
N MET A 353 24.04 -3.05 -1.86
CA MET A 353 22.67 -2.78 -1.41
C MET A 353 22.23 -1.38 -1.80
N MET A 354 21.03 -1.30 -2.38
CA MET A 354 20.29 -0.06 -2.49
C MET A 354 19.42 0.11 -1.25
N LYS A 355 19.38 1.32 -0.68
CA LYS A 355 18.63 1.59 0.55
C LYS A 355 18.06 3.00 0.58
N TRP A 356 16.77 3.09 0.90
CA TRP A 356 16.16 4.28 1.46
C TRP A 356 16.10 4.15 2.98
N GLU A 357 16.49 5.19 3.71
CA GLU A 357 16.52 5.18 5.16
C GLU A 357 16.14 6.52 5.77
N CYS A 358 15.27 6.46 6.79
CA CYS A 358 14.96 7.58 7.67
C CYS A 358 16.25 8.15 8.29
N THR A 359 16.40 9.48 8.28
CA THR A 359 17.63 10.17 8.69
C THR A 359 18.02 9.96 10.16
N GLU A 360 17.07 9.57 11.00
CA GLU A 360 17.23 9.46 12.44
C GLU A 360 16.65 8.12 12.93
N THR A 361 17.28 7.53 13.94
CA THR A 361 16.75 6.37 14.65
C THR A 361 15.69 6.77 15.67
N PHE A 362 14.88 5.82 16.14
CA PHE A 362 13.88 6.08 17.19
C PHE A 362 14.51 6.65 18.47
N ALA A 363 15.71 6.19 18.83
CA ALA A 363 16.45 6.69 20.00
C ALA A 363 16.91 8.15 19.85
N GLN A 364 17.16 8.61 18.62
CA GLN A 364 17.54 10.01 18.35
C GLN A 364 16.31 10.91 18.29
N ASN A 365 15.25 10.46 17.60
CA ASN A 365 14.03 11.22 17.42
C ASN A 365 12.83 10.28 17.23
N ALA A 366 12.02 10.09 18.26
CA ALA A 366 10.81 9.27 18.19
C ALA A 366 9.78 9.76 17.15
N ASN A 367 9.88 11.04 16.76
CA ASN A 367 9.02 11.70 15.78
C ASN A 367 9.66 11.80 14.39
N ALA A 368 10.78 11.12 14.13
CA ALA A 368 11.34 11.08 12.78
C ALA A 368 10.30 10.53 11.78
N ASN A 369 10.54 10.83 10.51
CA ASN A 369 9.68 10.44 9.40
C ASN A 369 9.72 8.93 9.17
N ALA A 370 9.09 8.14 10.05
CA ALA A 370 8.94 6.71 9.87
C ALA A 370 7.62 6.42 9.13
N LEU A 371 7.56 5.31 8.39
CA LEU A 371 6.33 4.81 7.76
C LEU A 371 5.34 4.37 8.85
N ARG A 372 4.48 5.29 9.30
CA ARG A 372 3.47 5.08 10.35
C ARG A 372 2.30 4.24 9.82
N TRP A 373 1.50 3.72 10.74
CA TRP A 373 0.33 2.92 10.40
C TRP A 373 -0.69 3.73 9.59
N SER A 374 -1.43 3.04 8.72
CA SER A 374 -2.39 3.63 7.78
C SER A 374 -1.78 4.72 6.87
N THR A 375 -0.48 4.61 6.54
CA THR A 375 0.19 5.43 5.53
C THR A 375 0.99 4.60 4.53
N LEU A 376 1.20 5.17 3.33
CA LEU A 376 1.86 4.55 2.18
C LEU A 376 3.00 5.43 1.69
N TYR A 377 4.21 4.87 1.61
CA TYR A 377 5.38 5.54 1.02
C TYR A 377 5.77 4.89 -0.31
N ASN A 378 6.24 5.73 -1.24
CA ASN A 378 6.67 5.32 -2.57
C ASN A 378 8.19 5.36 -2.69
N PHE A 379 8.74 4.40 -3.42
CA PHE A 379 10.15 4.26 -3.72
C PHE A 379 10.28 3.90 -5.20
N SER A 380 11.15 4.58 -5.93
CA SER A 380 11.38 4.21 -7.33
C SER A 380 12.81 4.43 -7.77
N PHE A 381 13.22 3.78 -8.85
CA PHE A 381 14.51 3.98 -9.50
C PHE A 381 14.48 3.38 -10.90
N ASP A 382 15.45 3.76 -11.73
CA ASP A 382 15.69 3.14 -13.03
C ASP A 382 16.93 2.24 -12.95
N SER A 383 16.91 1.13 -13.69
CA SER A 383 18.01 0.17 -13.69
C SER A 383 18.14 -0.57 -15.02
N ASN A 384 19.37 -0.95 -15.38
CA ASN A 384 19.62 -1.89 -16.48
C ASN A 384 19.36 -3.36 -16.08
N GLY A 385 19.09 -3.63 -14.79
CA GLY A 385 18.72 -4.95 -14.28
C GLY A 385 17.34 -5.36 -14.77
N VAL A 386 17.23 -6.54 -15.38
CA VAL A 386 15.92 -7.12 -15.76
C VAL A 386 15.13 -7.49 -14.50
N PRO A 387 13.79 -7.44 -14.54
CA PRO A 387 12.98 -7.81 -13.37
C PRO A 387 13.12 -9.30 -13.06
N GLY A 388 13.46 -9.60 -11.81
CA GLY A 388 13.47 -10.96 -11.27
C GLY A 388 12.87 -11.03 -9.88
N ASN A 389 12.49 -12.23 -9.46
CA ASN A 389 11.98 -12.46 -8.10
C ASN A 389 13.15 -12.41 -7.11
N GLY A 390 13.00 -11.63 -6.03
CA GLY A 390 13.96 -11.58 -4.95
C GLY A 390 13.36 -11.06 -3.65
N ASN A 391 14.22 -10.84 -2.66
CA ASN A 391 13.81 -10.34 -1.36
C ASN A 391 14.30 -8.91 -1.15
N ALA A 392 13.37 -8.02 -0.82
CA ALA A 392 13.68 -6.75 -0.21
C ALA A 392 13.54 -6.86 1.32
N VAL A 393 14.00 -5.83 2.04
CA VAL A 393 13.99 -5.77 3.49
C VAL A 393 13.40 -4.44 3.96
N ILE A 394 12.42 -4.52 4.85
CA ILE A 394 11.90 -3.40 5.62
C ILE A 394 12.63 -3.37 6.96
N GLY A 395 13.23 -2.24 7.31
CA GLY A 395 13.75 -2.01 8.67
C GLY A 395 12.66 -1.46 9.57
N LEU A 396 12.54 -1.96 10.80
CA LEU A 396 11.55 -1.52 11.78
C LEU A 396 12.09 -0.37 12.64
N PHE A 397 11.27 0.65 12.88
CA PHE A 397 11.69 1.90 13.49
C PHE A 397 11.83 1.82 15.00
N LYS A 398 10.75 1.48 15.73
CA LYS A 398 10.74 1.45 17.21
C LYS A 398 11.59 0.31 17.78
N THR A 399 11.54 -0.86 17.15
CA THR A 399 12.22 -2.09 17.63
C THR A 399 13.63 -2.25 17.08
N GLY A 400 13.96 -1.58 15.97
CA GLY A 400 15.26 -1.73 15.28
C GLY A 400 15.44 -3.06 14.55
N GLY A 401 14.40 -3.90 14.48
CA GLY A 401 14.41 -5.17 13.75
C GLY A 401 14.34 -5.01 12.23
N SER A 402 14.22 -6.13 11.52
CA SER A 402 14.01 -6.16 10.07
C SER A 402 13.04 -7.25 9.67
N LEU A 403 12.42 -7.06 8.49
CA LEU A 403 11.43 -7.94 7.92
C LEU A 403 11.72 -8.14 6.44
N GLY A 404 11.91 -9.39 6.02
CA GLY A 404 12.08 -9.75 4.61
C GLY A 404 10.73 -9.77 3.89
N VAL A 405 10.72 -9.37 2.63
CA VAL A 405 9.53 -9.38 1.78
C VAL A 405 9.90 -9.76 0.35
N ALA A 406 9.18 -10.74 -0.20
CA ALA A 406 9.35 -11.14 -1.59
C ALA A 406 8.79 -10.06 -2.52
N THR A 407 9.54 -9.67 -3.54
CA THR A 407 9.13 -8.64 -4.50
C THR A 407 9.93 -8.75 -5.79
N GLN A 408 9.59 -7.95 -6.80
CA GLN A 408 10.44 -7.78 -7.98
C GLN A 408 11.70 -7.01 -7.58
N VAL A 409 12.87 -7.47 -7.98
CA VAL A 409 14.16 -6.78 -7.79
C VAL A 409 14.94 -6.82 -9.11
N PRO A 410 15.89 -5.89 -9.31
CA PRO A 410 16.81 -5.97 -10.44
C PRO A 410 17.70 -7.20 -10.30
N VAL A 411 17.65 -8.09 -11.29
CA VAL A 411 18.63 -9.15 -11.46
C VAL A 411 19.58 -8.79 -12.59
N ASN A 412 20.76 -9.40 -12.62
CA ASN A 412 21.72 -9.15 -13.69
C ASN A 412 21.02 -9.46 -15.04
N PRO A 413 21.04 -8.56 -16.04
CA PRO A 413 20.79 -9.00 -17.40
C PRO A 413 21.85 -10.05 -17.67
N CYS A 414 21.44 -11.30 -17.86
CA CYS A 414 22.34 -12.40 -18.18
C CYS A 414 23.39 -11.91 -19.20
N LYS A 415 24.67 -12.21 -18.97
CA LYS A 415 25.70 -11.91 -19.97
C LYS A 415 25.24 -12.58 -21.28
N PHE A 416 25.59 -12.01 -22.44
CA PHE A 416 25.23 -12.64 -23.71
C PHE A 416 25.68 -14.12 -23.69
N ALA A 417 24.75 -15.05 -23.91
CA ALA A 417 24.92 -16.50 -23.82
C ALA A 417 25.04 -17.14 -22.42
N ASP A 418 24.98 -16.38 -21.32
CA ASP A 418 24.96 -16.87 -19.92
C ASP A 418 23.51 -17.08 -19.48
N LEU A 419 22.90 -18.15 -19.99
CA LEU A 419 21.47 -18.44 -19.89
C LEU A 419 21.01 -18.84 -18.47
N ASP A 420 21.92 -19.28 -17.60
CA ASP A 420 21.63 -19.51 -16.18
C ASP A 420 22.00 -18.32 -15.26
N CYS A 421 22.54 -17.23 -15.84
CA CYS A 421 22.88 -15.99 -15.17
C CYS A 421 23.93 -16.17 -14.04
N ASN A 422 24.78 -17.20 -14.10
CA ASN A 422 25.81 -17.48 -13.10
C ASN A 422 27.08 -16.61 -13.28
N GLY A 423 27.17 -15.84 -14.37
CA GLY A 423 28.29 -14.94 -14.69
C GLY A 423 29.35 -15.55 -15.60
N ILE A 424 29.21 -16.82 -15.99
CA ILE A 424 30.10 -17.60 -16.87
C ILE A 424 29.24 -18.18 -18.00
N VAL A 425 29.80 -18.26 -19.22
CA VAL A 425 29.14 -19.00 -20.31
C VAL A 425 29.81 -20.38 -20.36
N ASP A 426 29.08 -21.43 -19.99
CA ASP A 426 29.60 -22.81 -19.95
C ASP A 426 28.57 -23.88 -20.43
N GLY A 427 28.85 -25.14 -20.12
CA GLY A 427 28.00 -26.26 -20.52
C GLY A 427 26.59 -26.24 -19.93
N ALA A 428 26.36 -25.55 -18.81
CA ALA A 428 25.04 -25.36 -18.23
C ALA A 428 24.16 -24.48 -19.14
N ASP A 429 24.73 -23.41 -19.70
CA ASP A 429 24.04 -22.54 -20.64
C ASP A 429 23.72 -23.25 -21.96
N LEU A 430 24.68 -24.04 -22.47
CA LEU A 430 24.43 -24.89 -23.64
C LEU A 430 23.28 -25.88 -23.38
N GLY A 431 23.23 -26.46 -22.17
CA GLY A 431 22.12 -27.33 -21.75
C GLY A 431 20.77 -26.62 -21.78
N ILE A 432 20.71 -25.38 -21.31
CA ILE A 432 19.51 -24.54 -21.33
C ILE A 432 19.13 -24.16 -22.77
N LEU A 433 20.10 -23.83 -23.62
CA LEU A 433 19.88 -23.50 -25.03
C LEU A 433 19.25 -24.68 -25.77
N LEU A 434 19.80 -25.88 -25.60
CA LEU A 434 19.28 -27.09 -26.25
C LEU A 434 17.93 -27.54 -25.69
N ALA A 435 17.66 -27.30 -24.40
CA ALA A 435 16.36 -27.59 -23.79
C ALA A 435 15.22 -26.74 -24.36
N HIS A 436 15.54 -25.56 -24.91
CA HIS A 436 14.56 -24.63 -25.50
C HIS A 436 14.58 -24.64 -27.04
N TRP A 437 15.20 -25.64 -27.67
CA TRP A 437 15.32 -25.72 -29.12
C TRP A 437 13.96 -25.76 -29.84
N GLY A 438 13.78 -24.87 -30.82
CA GLY A 438 12.55 -24.75 -31.61
C GLY A 438 11.88 -23.39 -31.52
N LEU A 439 10.61 -23.33 -31.89
CA LEU A 439 9.83 -22.09 -31.94
C LEU A 439 9.63 -21.53 -30.52
N CYS A 440 9.90 -20.24 -30.33
CA CYS A 440 9.48 -19.50 -29.14
C CYS A 440 8.02 -19.06 -29.34
N PRO A 441 7.06 -19.52 -28.52
CA PRO A 441 5.70 -19.01 -28.58
C PRO A 441 5.69 -17.55 -28.07
N ASP A 442 5.45 -16.63 -29.00
CA ASP A 442 5.14 -15.20 -28.85
C ASP A 442 5.41 -14.55 -27.49
N SER A 443 6.46 -13.73 -27.41
CA SER A 443 6.63 -12.61 -26.44
C SER A 443 6.53 -12.94 -24.93
N THR A 444 6.65 -14.21 -24.55
CA THR A 444 6.70 -14.59 -23.13
C THR A 444 8.07 -14.20 -22.55
N PRO A 445 8.14 -13.57 -21.35
CA PRO A 445 9.38 -13.51 -20.57
C PRO A 445 9.80 -14.95 -20.23
N GLY A 446 10.65 -15.55 -21.06
CA GLY A 446 10.97 -16.98 -20.94
C GLY A 446 11.78 -17.61 -22.08
N CYS A 447 11.87 -17.01 -23.28
CA CYS A 447 12.76 -17.53 -24.33
C CYS A 447 14.19 -16.96 -24.22
N LEU A 448 14.86 -17.24 -23.10
CA LEU A 448 16.21 -16.73 -22.83
C LEU A 448 17.25 -17.22 -23.85
N ALA A 449 16.98 -18.36 -24.50
CA ALA A 449 17.87 -19.02 -25.45
C ALA A 449 17.76 -18.53 -26.92
N ASP A 450 16.80 -17.66 -27.24
CA ASP A 450 16.68 -17.00 -28.56
C ASP A 450 17.57 -15.76 -28.57
N LEU A 451 18.86 -15.98 -28.80
CA LEU A 451 19.92 -15.00 -28.63
C LEU A 451 19.95 -13.95 -29.75
N ASP A 452 19.43 -14.29 -30.93
CA ASP A 452 19.32 -13.35 -32.07
C ASP A 452 17.91 -12.73 -32.24
N LEU A 453 16.97 -13.10 -31.36
CA LEU A 453 15.61 -12.58 -31.24
C LEU A 453 14.75 -12.81 -32.51
N ASN A 454 15.02 -13.88 -33.25
CA ASN A 454 14.29 -14.21 -34.48
C ASN A 454 12.99 -15.00 -34.21
N GLY A 455 12.71 -15.36 -32.95
CA GLY A 455 11.54 -16.12 -32.52
C GLY A 455 11.74 -17.64 -32.57
N VAL A 456 12.95 -18.13 -32.84
CA VAL A 456 13.27 -19.56 -33.00
C VAL A 456 14.66 -19.87 -32.46
N VAL A 457 14.75 -20.64 -31.37
CA VAL A 457 16.03 -21.17 -30.86
C VAL A 457 16.54 -22.25 -31.81
N ASN A 458 17.61 -21.94 -32.55
CA ASN A 458 18.16 -22.82 -33.56
C ASN A 458 19.70 -22.73 -33.66
N GLY A 459 20.25 -23.22 -34.77
CA GLY A 459 21.70 -23.21 -35.02
C GLY A 459 22.32 -21.81 -35.04
N ALA A 460 21.55 -20.75 -35.32
CA ALA A 460 21.99 -19.36 -35.24
C ALA A 460 22.26 -18.92 -33.80
N ASP A 461 21.38 -19.31 -32.87
CA ASP A 461 21.54 -19.06 -31.43
C ASP A 461 22.68 -19.90 -30.85
N LEU A 462 22.79 -21.17 -31.25
CA LEU A 462 23.95 -21.99 -30.89
C LEU A 462 25.24 -21.36 -31.41
N GLY A 463 25.27 -20.88 -32.66
CA GLY A 463 26.42 -20.16 -33.21
C GLY A 463 26.75 -18.88 -32.45
N SER A 464 25.73 -18.20 -31.91
CA SER A 464 25.87 -17.00 -31.09
C SER A 464 26.39 -17.31 -29.68
N LEU A 465 25.95 -18.41 -29.07
CA LEU A 465 26.48 -18.93 -27.80
C LEU A 465 27.94 -19.37 -27.96
N LEU A 466 28.21 -20.08 -29.05
CA LEU A 466 29.56 -20.47 -29.44
C LEU A 466 30.44 -19.28 -29.77
N ALA A 467 29.91 -18.09 -30.12
CA ALA A 467 30.71 -16.89 -30.42
C ALA A 467 31.41 -16.26 -29.19
N GLY A 468 31.17 -16.78 -27.98
CA GLY A 468 32.12 -16.68 -26.85
C GLY A 468 33.44 -17.45 -27.06
N TRP A 469 33.55 -18.13 -28.21
CA TRP A 469 34.72 -18.67 -28.90
C TRP A 469 35.95 -17.77 -28.74
N GLY A 470 37.12 -18.35 -28.53
CA GLY A 470 38.34 -17.55 -28.44
C GLY A 470 38.61 -16.99 -27.05
N THR A 471 37.94 -17.47 -26.00
CA THR A 471 38.26 -17.14 -24.60
C THR A 471 38.84 -18.35 -23.88
N ALA A 472 39.74 -18.10 -22.92
CA ALA A 472 40.29 -19.15 -22.06
C ALA A 472 39.29 -19.46 -20.94
N GLY A 473 38.93 -20.74 -20.75
CA GLY A 473 37.90 -21.13 -19.78
C GLY A 473 37.52 -22.61 -19.83
N ASN A 474 36.45 -22.99 -19.14
CA ASN A 474 36.04 -24.39 -18.94
C ASN A 474 35.53 -25.11 -20.21
N SER A 475 35.33 -24.37 -21.31
CA SER A 475 34.93 -24.88 -22.62
C SER A 475 36.12 -25.19 -23.54
N ASP A 476 37.35 -24.95 -23.09
CA ASP A 476 38.60 -25.40 -23.70
C ASP A 476 38.90 -26.84 -23.21
N LEU A 477 38.23 -27.79 -23.85
CA LEU A 477 38.24 -29.22 -23.51
C LEU A 477 39.55 -29.90 -23.89
N ASP A 478 40.29 -29.34 -24.85
CA ASP A 478 41.62 -29.81 -25.22
C ASP A 478 42.77 -29.05 -24.52
N GLY A 479 42.45 -27.99 -23.78
CA GLY A 479 43.34 -27.27 -22.87
C GLY A 479 44.36 -26.36 -23.57
N ASN A 480 44.04 -25.89 -24.78
CA ASN A 480 44.94 -25.11 -25.63
C ASN A 480 44.94 -23.59 -25.32
N GLY A 481 44.11 -23.13 -24.38
CA GLY A 481 43.95 -21.74 -23.95
C GLY A 481 42.87 -20.96 -24.73
N THR A 482 42.06 -21.62 -25.56
CA THR A 482 41.01 -21.01 -26.37
C THR A 482 39.94 -22.04 -26.71
N THR A 483 38.68 -21.74 -26.36
CA THR A 483 37.55 -22.54 -26.84
C THR A 483 37.36 -22.38 -28.35
N ASP A 484 37.55 -23.48 -29.09
CA ASP A 484 37.39 -23.54 -30.54
C ASP A 484 36.71 -24.83 -31.08
N GLY A 485 36.86 -25.06 -32.39
CA GLY A 485 36.17 -26.13 -33.12
C GLY A 485 36.60 -27.52 -32.70
N ALA A 486 37.82 -27.65 -32.17
CA ALA A 486 38.34 -28.91 -31.65
C ALA A 486 37.63 -29.30 -30.35
N ASP A 487 37.28 -28.33 -29.51
CA ASP A 487 36.53 -28.55 -28.28
C ASP A 487 35.10 -28.97 -28.57
N LEU A 488 34.42 -28.25 -29.47
CA LEU A 488 33.07 -28.62 -29.89
C LEU A 488 33.02 -30.01 -30.54
N GLY A 489 34.03 -30.36 -31.35
CA GLY A 489 34.19 -31.69 -31.94
C GLY A 489 34.40 -32.78 -30.89
N SER A 490 35.16 -32.49 -29.84
CA SER A 490 35.44 -33.41 -28.73
C SER A 490 34.21 -33.65 -27.86
N LEU A 491 33.43 -32.61 -27.59
CA LEU A 491 32.16 -32.70 -26.87
C LEU A 491 31.12 -33.55 -27.63
N LEU A 492 30.97 -33.30 -28.93
CA LEU A 492 30.03 -34.04 -29.78
C LEU A 492 30.46 -35.50 -30.00
N ALA A 493 31.76 -35.78 -30.03
CA ALA A 493 32.28 -37.14 -30.12
C ALA A 493 32.06 -37.96 -28.84
N ALA A 494 31.94 -37.30 -27.68
CA ALA A 494 31.64 -37.92 -26.40
C ALA A 494 30.12 -37.99 -26.10
N TRP A 495 29.26 -37.67 -27.06
CA TRP A 495 27.81 -37.58 -26.85
C TRP A 495 27.14 -38.96 -26.72
N GLY A 496 26.75 -39.30 -25.49
CA GLY A 496 26.15 -40.59 -25.13
C GLY A 496 26.63 -41.05 -23.76
N VAL A 497 26.04 -42.10 -23.19
CA VAL A 497 26.53 -42.66 -21.91
C VAL A 497 27.94 -43.20 -22.10
N CYS A 498 28.89 -42.73 -21.29
CA CYS A 498 30.26 -43.26 -21.26
C CYS A 498 30.24 -44.79 -21.03
N PRO A 499 31.12 -45.55 -21.71
CA PRO A 499 31.35 -46.96 -21.39
C PRO A 499 31.78 -47.20 -19.94
#